data_AF-A0A7S3C1J8-F1
#
_entry.id   AF-A0A7S3C1J8-F1
#
_cell.length_a   1.000
_cell.length_b   1.000
_cell.length_c   1.000
_cell.angle_alpha   90.00
_cell.angle_beta   90.00
_cell.angle_gamma   90.00
#
_symmetry.space_group_name_H-M   'P 1'
#
loop_
_entity.id
_entity.type
_entity.pdbx_description
1 polymer ?
#
loop_
_entity_poly.entity_id
_entity_poly.type
_entity_poly.pdbx_seq_one_letter_code
_entity_poly.pdbx_strand_id
1 'polypeptide(L)'
;PDGSAAAVPQPEEREEVVAVVGAKKVALERSVTRALPAALAASLASFDFDHDGTVDPRELEAAAALYQERGASLLSARRVLTLLALSLLGAVVVVVGMMFAVVELTRELSISSDGVLQDTRGHDVLVRATSNDVATAPGGGRYWSVPPGEGEEGEEGEAVAVEALSVPMRIEADLDDDVLGALEELVLEGELGGVVSLKVLGYSRASSRDGLSERVLYISTPAGEVILSDDGDVGVSGASSDLVAMLERAGIELEDDPAAFGSRHL
;
A
#
# COMPACT_ATOMS: atom_id res chain seq x y z
N PRO A 1 -61.89 -81.04 -6.26
CA PRO A 1 -61.07 -80.08 -5.50
C PRO A 1 -59.63 -80.59 -5.46
N ASP A 2 -58.92 -80.38 -6.57
CA ASP A 2 -57.57 -80.93 -6.79
C ASP A 2 -56.51 -79.91 -6.39
N GLY A 3 -55.77 -80.25 -5.34
CA GLY A 3 -54.60 -79.51 -4.87
C GLY A 3 -53.37 -79.91 -5.68
N SER A 4 -52.85 -78.97 -6.47
CA SER A 4 -51.57 -79.08 -7.15
C SER A 4 -50.44 -78.87 -6.13
N ALA A 5 -49.82 -79.98 -5.71
CA ALA A 5 -48.62 -79.98 -4.89
C ALA A 5 -47.42 -79.58 -5.75
N ALA A 6 -46.81 -78.43 -5.44
CA ALA A 6 -45.60 -77.95 -6.06
C ALA A 6 -44.45 -78.95 -5.83
N ALA A 7 -43.89 -79.47 -6.91
CA ALA A 7 -42.76 -80.38 -6.90
C ALA A 7 -41.55 -79.71 -6.22
N VAL A 8 -41.05 -80.34 -5.16
CA VAL A 8 -39.81 -79.95 -4.50
C VAL A 8 -38.64 -80.37 -5.41
N PRO A 9 -37.79 -79.44 -5.87
CA PRO A 9 -36.71 -79.76 -6.81
C PRO A 9 -35.66 -80.64 -6.14
N GLN A 10 -35.23 -81.67 -6.87
CA GLN A 10 -34.25 -82.68 -6.45
C GLN A 10 -32.88 -82.02 -6.23
N PRO A 11 -32.01 -82.58 -5.36
CA PRO A 11 -30.75 -81.94 -4.94
C PRO A 11 -29.80 -81.62 -6.09
N GLU A 12 -29.90 -82.36 -7.20
CA GLU A 12 -29.07 -82.25 -8.41
C GLU A 12 -29.42 -80.99 -9.22
N GLU A 13 -30.70 -80.64 -9.29
CA GLU A 13 -31.19 -79.43 -9.98
C GLU A 13 -30.82 -78.14 -9.20
N ARG A 14 -30.64 -78.24 -7.88
CA ARG A 14 -30.24 -77.07 -7.06
C ARG A 14 -28.79 -76.67 -7.32
N GLU A 15 -27.91 -77.63 -7.58
CA GLU A 15 -26.49 -77.37 -7.85
C GLU A 15 -26.31 -76.75 -9.24
N GLU A 16 -27.06 -77.21 -10.24
CA GLU A 16 -27.08 -76.65 -11.58
C GLU A 16 -27.67 -75.23 -11.61
N VAL A 17 -28.76 -74.97 -10.88
CA VAL A 17 -29.35 -73.62 -10.79
C VAL A 17 -28.40 -72.65 -10.09
N VAL A 18 -27.68 -73.07 -9.04
CA VAL A 18 -26.66 -72.24 -8.38
C VAL A 18 -25.47 -71.97 -9.29
N ALA A 19 -25.02 -72.97 -10.07
CA ALA A 19 -23.93 -72.80 -11.03
C ALA A 19 -24.33 -71.84 -12.18
N VAL A 20 -25.55 -71.98 -12.72
CA VAL A 20 -26.06 -71.12 -13.80
C VAL A 20 -26.30 -69.69 -13.32
N VAL A 21 -26.81 -69.50 -12.10
CA VAL A 21 -27.00 -68.17 -11.49
C VAL A 21 -25.65 -67.52 -11.16
N GLY A 22 -24.68 -68.28 -10.65
CA GLY A 22 -23.31 -67.81 -10.42
C GLY A 22 -22.61 -67.39 -11.72
N ALA A 23 -22.74 -68.19 -12.77
CA ALA A 23 -22.19 -67.88 -14.09
C ALA A 23 -22.85 -66.64 -14.73
N LYS A 24 -24.17 -66.49 -14.60
CA LYS A 24 -24.89 -65.29 -15.07
C LYS A 24 -24.51 -64.04 -14.28
N LYS A 25 -24.29 -64.13 -12.97
CA LYS A 25 -23.84 -63.00 -12.14
C LYS A 25 -22.44 -62.53 -12.54
N VAL A 26 -21.50 -63.47 -12.70
CA VAL A 26 -20.13 -63.16 -13.16
C VAL A 26 -20.11 -62.63 -14.59
N ALA A 27 -20.99 -63.13 -15.48
CA ALA A 27 -21.14 -62.60 -16.84
C ALA A 27 -21.76 -61.19 -16.84
N LEU A 28 -22.70 -60.91 -15.95
CA LEU A 28 -23.33 -59.59 -15.81
C LEU A 28 -22.32 -58.57 -15.24
N GLU A 29 -21.59 -58.93 -14.19
CA GLU A 29 -20.51 -58.12 -13.61
C GLU A 29 -19.43 -57.80 -14.65
N ARG A 30 -19.05 -58.76 -15.51
CA ARG A 30 -18.13 -58.51 -16.63
C ARG A 30 -18.73 -57.68 -17.78
N SER A 31 -20.05 -57.69 -17.95
CA SER A 31 -20.72 -56.95 -19.03
C SER A 31 -20.92 -55.47 -18.72
N VAL A 32 -21.04 -55.11 -17.45
CA VAL A 32 -21.16 -53.72 -17.00
C VAL A 32 -19.83 -52.97 -17.18
N THR A 33 -18.70 -53.65 -17.06
CA THR A 33 -17.36 -53.04 -17.19
C THR A 33 -16.92 -52.78 -18.65
N ARG A 34 -17.53 -53.43 -19.65
CA ARG A 34 -17.07 -53.33 -21.05
C ARG A 34 -17.86 -52.38 -21.96
N ALA A 35 -18.97 -51.81 -21.49
CA ALA A 35 -19.85 -50.98 -22.31
C ALA A 35 -20.14 -49.59 -21.69
N LEU A 36 -19.18 -49.04 -20.94
CA LEU A 36 -19.29 -47.67 -20.44
C LEU A 36 -19.00 -46.67 -21.58
N PRO A 37 -19.84 -45.64 -21.79
CA PRO A 37 -19.56 -44.57 -22.74
C PRO A 37 -18.19 -43.95 -22.46
N ALA A 38 -17.41 -43.62 -23.49
CA ALA A 38 -16.04 -43.11 -23.35
C ALA A 38 -15.93 -41.91 -22.40
N ALA A 39 -16.95 -41.04 -22.37
CA ALA A 39 -17.02 -39.91 -21.45
C ALA A 39 -17.09 -40.33 -19.97
N LEU A 40 -17.81 -41.42 -19.68
CA LEU A 40 -17.98 -41.94 -18.33
C LEU A 40 -16.75 -42.74 -17.90
N ALA A 41 -16.15 -43.50 -18.81
CA ALA A 41 -14.87 -44.15 -18.60
C ALA A 41 -13.75 -43.13 -18.27
N ALA A 42 -13.70 -42.01 -18.98
CA ALA A 42 -12.74 -40.94 -18.70
C ALA A 42 -12.96 -40.30 -17.31
N SER A 43 -14.21 -40.14 -16.89
CA SER A 43 -14.52 -39.63 -15.54
C SER A 43 -14.25 -40.63 -14.43
N LEU A 44 -14.27 -41.93 -14.73
CA LEU A 44 -14.00 -42.99 -13.77
C LEU A 44 -12.51 -43.32 -13.65
N ALA A 45 -11.71 -42.97 -14.65
CA ALA A 45 -10.26 -43.18 -14.65
C ALA A 45 -9.53 -42.47 -13.50
N SER A 46 -10.11 -41.41 -12.91
CA SER A 46 -9.55 -40.76 -11.72
C SER A 46 -9.73 -41.55 -10.42
N PHE A 47 -10.52 -42.63 -10.44
CA PHE A 47 -10.79 -43.49 -9.30
C PHE A 47 -10.07 -44.84 -9.36
N ASP A 48 -9.41 -45.14 -10.48
CA ASP A 48 -8.50 -46.28 -10.65
C ASP A 48 -7.17 -45.95 -9.95
N PHE A 49 -7.02 -46.42 -8.70
CA PHE A 49 -5.88 -46.08 -7.84
C PHE A 49 -4.68 -46.97 -8.09
N ASP A 50 -4.90 -48.20 -8.56
CA ASP A 50 -3.83 -49.16 -8.86
C ASP A 50 -3.39 -49.14 -10.33
N HIS A 51 -4.06 -48.35 -11.15
CA HIS A 51 -3.82 -48.17 -12.58
C HIS A 51 -3.96 -49.47 -13.38
N ASP A 52 -4.83 -50.38 -12.94
CA ASP A 52 -5.09 -51.64 -13.64
C ASP A 52 -6.03 -51.48 -14.86
N GLY A 53 -6.56 -50.28 -15.07
CA GLY A 53 -7.45 -49.94 -16.17
C GLY A 53 -8.90 -50.34 -15.93
N THR A 54 -9.22 -50.80 -14.73
CA THR A 54 -10.57 -51.09 -14.26
C THR A 54 -10.85 -50.32 -12.96
N VAL A 55 -12.12 -50.30 -12.54
CA VAL A 55 -12.50 -49.67 -11.27
C VAL A 55 -13.29 -50.70 -10.48
N ASP A 56 -12.71 -51.19 -9.40
CA ASP A 56 -13.38 -52.15 -8.50
C ASP A 56 -14.39 -51.41 -7.60
N PRO A 57 -15.54 -52.02 -7.26
CA PRO A 57 -16.44 -51.54 -6.20
C PRO A 57 -15.74 -51.04 -4.92
N ARG A 58 -14.61 -51.63 -4.53
CA ARG A 58 -13.81 -51.21 -3.36
C ARG A 58 -13.14 -49.86 -3.54
N GLU A 59 -12.66 -49.57 -4.75
CA GLU A 59 -12.04 -48.28 -5.06
C GLU A 59 -13.09 -47.17 -5.10
N LEU A 60 -14.30 -47.49 -5.60
CA LEU A 60 -15.45 -46.58 -5.54
C LEU A 60 -15.90 -46.32 -4.10
N GLU A 61 -15.88 -47.32 -3.23
CA GLU A 61 -16.21 -47.16 -1.81
C GLU A 61 -15.18 -46.28 -1.10
N ALA A 62 -13.88 -46.49 -1.36
CA ALA A 62 -12.81 -45.65 -0.83
C ALA A 62 -12.91 -44.19 -1.33
N ALA A 63 -13.20 -44.01 -2.62
CA ALA A 63 -13.43 -42.70 -3.21
C ALA A 63 -14.65 -41.97 -2.59
N ALA A 64 -15.74 -42.70 -2.36
CA ALA A 64 -16.95 -42.16 -1.72
C ALA A 64 -16.67 -41.76 -0.26
N ALA A 65 -15.92 -42.56 0.49
CA ALA A 65 -15.49 -42.23 1.85
C ALA A 65 -14.64 -40.96 1.88
N LEU A 66 -13.64 -40.86 1.01
CA LEU A 66 -12.80 -39.66 0.87
C LEU A 66 -13.60 -38.42 0.46
N TYR A 67 -14.61 -38.57 -0.39
CA TYR A 67 -15.48 -37.46 -0.77
C TYR A 67 -16.32 -36.95 0.39
N GLN A 68 -16.87 -37.86 1.21
CA GLN A 68 -17.62 -37.50 2.42
C GLN A 68 -16.73 -36.80 3.46
N GLU A 69 -15.48 -37.23 3.64
CA GLU A 69 -14.52 -36.58 4.53
C GLU A 69 -14.07 -35.20 4.03
N ARG A 70 -13.94 -35.02 2.71
CA ARG A 70 -13.61 -33.71 2.10
C ARG A 70 -14.72 -32.67 2.31
N GLY A 71 -15.99 -33.07 2.35
CA GLY A 71 -17.10 -32.14 2.58
C GLY A 71 -17.00 -31.41 3.93
N ALA A 72 -16.63 -32.13 4.99
CA ALA A 72 -16.50 -31.56 6.33
C ALA A 72 -15.28 -30.63 6.47
N SER A 73 -14.16 -31.02 5.86
CA SER A 73 -12.91 -30.23 5.90
C SER A 73 -12.97 -28.96 5.04
N LEU A 74 -13.70 -28.97 3.93
CA LEU A 74 -13.90 -27.76 3.11
C LEU A 74 -14.80 -26.74 3.82
N LEU A 75 -15.81 -27.19 4.57
CA LEU A 75 -16.67 -26.30 5.35
C LEU A 75 -15.91 -25.64 6.50
N SER A 76 -15.06 -26.39 7.22
CA SER A 76 -14.22 -25.83 8.28
C SER A 76 -13.12 -24.91 7.72
N ALA A 77 -12.46 -25.30 6.63
CA ALA A 77 -11.47 -24.46 5.95
C ALA A 77 -12.10 -23.14 5.46
N ARG A 78 -13.31 -23.19 4.86
CA ARG A 78 -14.04 -21.98 4.44
C ARG A 78 -14.42 -21.09 5.61
N ARG A 79 -14.84 -21.65 6.75
CA ARG A 79 -15.13 -20.88 7.97
C ARG A 79 -13.87 -20.20 8.51
N VAL A 80 -12.74 -20.92 8.60
CA VAL A 80 -11.46 -20.35 9.05
C VAL A 80 -11.02 -19.22 8.12
N LEU A 81 -11.10 -19.42 6.81
CA LEU A 81 -10.73 -18.39 5.82
C LEU A 81 -11.64 -17.16 5.91
N THR A 82 -12.94 -17.37 6.15
CA THR A 82 -13.90 -16.27 6.34
C THR A 82 -13.60 -15.48 7.62
N LEU A 83 -13.28 -16.17 8.72
CA LEU A 83 -12.89 -15.53 9.98
C LEU A 83 -11.57 -14.76 9.83
N LEU A 84 -10.59 -15.33 9.12
CA LEU A 84 -9.33 -14.67 8.83
C LEU A 84 -9.54 -13.39 8.00
N ALA A 85 -10.37 -13.46 6.96
CA ALA A 85 -10.71 -12.31 6.13
C ALA A 85 -11.43 -11.20 6.93
N LEU A 86 -12.39 -11.58 7.78
CA LEU A 86 -13.07 -10.65 8.69
C LEU A 86 -12.11 -10.03 9.71
N SER A 87 -11.19 -10.82 10.27
CA SER A 87 -10.16 -10.32 11.19
C SER A 87 -9.25 -9.30 10.50
N LEU A 88 -8.85 -9.57 9.25
CA LEU A 88 -8.00 -8.65 8.49
C LEU A 88 -8.73 -7.32 8.22
N LEU A 89 -10.01 -7.40 7.83
CA LEU A 89 -10.84 -6.22 7.63
C LEU A 89 -11.02 -5.42 8.94
N GLY A 90 -11.22 -6.12 10.06
CA GLY A 90 -11.29 -5.51 11.38
C GLY A 90 -10.00 -4.78 11.76
N ALA A 91 -8.83 -5.36 11.48
CA ALA A 91 -7.56 -4.72 11.72
C ALA A 91 -7.40 -3.40 10.92
N VAL A 92 -7.83 -3.37 9.66
CA VAL A 92 -7.83 -2.15 8.85
C VAL A 92 -8.71 -1.06 9.48
N VAL A 93 -9.93 -1.43 9.93
CA VAL A 93 -10.84 -0.48 10.60
C VAL A 93 -10.22 0.08 11.87
N VAL A 94 -9.53 -0.75 12.66
CA VAL A 94 -8.84 -0.31 13.88
C VAL A 94 -7.72 0.67 13.56
N VAL A 95 -6.88 0.39 12.56
CA VAL A 95 -5.78 1.29 12.17
C VAL A 95 -6.32 2.64 11.70
N VAL A 96 -7.35 2.64 10.84
CA VAL A 96 -7.98 3.87 10.35
C VAL A 96 -8.61 4.66 11.49
N GLY A 97 -9.33 3.99 12.39
CA GLY A 97 -9.91 4.62 13.58
C GLY A 97 -8.85 5.22 14.51
N MET A 98 -7.72 4.53 14.67
CA MET A 98 -6.60 5.03 15.47
C MET A 98 -5.95 6.25 14.81
N MET A 99 -5.76 6.27 13.49
CA MET A 99 -5.26 7.46 12.79
C MET A 99 -6.18 8.65 12.97
N PHE A 100 -7.50 8.45 12.88
CA PHE A 100 -8.46 9.52 13.13
C PHE A 100 -8.37 10.04 14.58
N ALA A 101 -8.31 9.15 15.57
CA ALA A 101 -8.15 9.52 16.97
C ALA A 101 -6.82 10.25 17.24
N VAL A 102 -5.73 9.84 16.60
CA VAL A 102 -4.44 10.54 16.69
C VAL A 102 -4.54 11.92 16.07
N VAL A 103 -5.18 12.07 14.90
CA VAL A 103 -5.40 13.39 14.29
C VAL A 103 -6.21 14.30 15.21
N GLU A 104 -7.26 13.79 15.86
CA GLU A 104 -8.02 14.57 16.83
C GLU A 104 -7.22 14.88 18.11
N LEU A 105 -6.38 13.96 18.57
CA LEU A 105 -5.54 14.19 19.75
C LEU A 105 -4.38 15.16 19.46
N THR A 106 -3.83 15.12 18.24
CA THR A 106 -2.78 16.02 17.76
C THR A 106 -3.33 17.38 17.32
N ARG A 107 -4.65 17.53 17.15
CA ARG A 107 -5.31 18.84 17.07
C ARG A 107 -5.26 19.50 18.46
N GLU A 108 -4.11 20.06 18.78
CA GLU A 108 -3.85 20.71 20.06
C GLU A 108 -4.43 22.13 20.11
N LEU A 109 -5.09 22.61 19.03
CA LEU A 109 -5.63 23.96 18.92
C LEU A 109 -7.09 23.93 18.43
N SER A 110 -7.97 24.54 19.21
CA SER A 110 -9.36 24.81 18.82
C SER A 110 -9.57 26.31 18.63
N ILE A 111 -10.26 26.69 17.55
CA ILE A 111 -10.61 28.09 17.29
C ILE A 111 -11.89 28.39 18.08
N SER A 112 -11.79 29.26 19.08
CA SER A 112 -12.94 29.77 19.83
C SER A 112 -13.84 30.61 18.90
N SER A 113 -15.13 30.77 19.26
CA SER A 113 -16.09 31.61 18.55
C SER A 113 -15.63 33.06 18.37
N ASP A 114 -14.66 33.47 19.19
CA ASP A 114 -14.15 34.84 19.27
C ASP A 114 -12.88 35.02 18.42
N GLY A 115 -12.50 34.01 17.61
CA GLY A 115 -11.37 34.06 16.68
C GLY A 115 -9.99 33.84 17.31
N VAL A 116 -9.93 33.52 18.61
CA VAL A 116 -8.69 33.23 19.34
C VAL A 116 -8.36 31.74 19.26
N LEU A 117 -7.08 31.43 18.97
CA LEU A 117 -6.54 30.06 19.03
C LEU A 117 -6.28 29.69 20.49
N GLN A 118 -6.99 28.67 20.97
CA GLN A 118 -6.80 28.14 22.32
C GLN A 118 -6.23 26.73 22.25
N ASP A 119 -5.24 26.44 23.11
CA ASP A 119 -4.83 25.07 23.41
C ASP A 119 -6.05 24.29 23.98
N THR A 120 -6.02 22.96 23.89
CA THR A 120 -6.91 22.00 24.56
C THR A 120 -7.18 22.28 26.04
N ARG A 121 -6.37 23.13 26.69
CA ARG A 121 -6.50 23.58 28.09
C ARG A 121 -7.20 24.94 28.25
N GLY A 122 -7.62 25.58 27.16
CA GLY A 122 -8.24 26.91 27.16
C GLY A 122 -7.25 28.05 27.35
N HIS A 123 -5.97 27.82 27.05
CA HIS A 123 -4.93 28.84 27.12
C HIS A 123 -4.71 29.45 25.73
N ASP A 124 -4.65 30.77 25.67
CA ASP A 124 -4.41 31.49 24.42
C ASP A 124 -2.96 31.26 23.95
N VAL A 125 -2.80 30.97 22.65
CA VAL A 125 -1.50 30.67 22.05
C VAL A 125 -1.09 31.77 21.07
N LEU A 126 0.02 32.45 21.36
CA LEU A 126 0.69 33.41 20.47
C LEU A 126 1.64 32.68 19.50
N VAL A 127 1.61 33.04 18.22
CA VAL A 127 2.54 32.55 17.18
C VAL A 127 3.23 33.77 16.55
N ARG A 128 4.42 33.56 16.01
CA ARG A 128 5.29 34.63 15.51
C ARG A 128 5.51 34.41 14.02
N ALA A 129 4.93 35.27 13.18
CA ALA A 129 5.20 35.22 11.74
C ALA A 129 6.61 35.74 11.43
N THR A 130 7.44 34.92 10.78
CA THR A 130 8.67 35.36 10.11
C THR A 130 8.39 35.47 8.62
N SER A 131 7.84 36.60 8.18
CA SER A 131 7.81 36.95 6.75
C SER A 131 8.60 38.24 6.52
N ASN A 132 9.36 38.27 5.42
CA ASN A 132 10.27 39.35 5.04
C ASN A 132 9.57 40.57 4.39
N ASP A 133 8.25 40.57 4.24
CA ASP A 133 7.49 41.71 3.70
C ASP A 133 7.07 42.72 4.79
N VAL A 134 7.99 43.04 5.71
CA VAL A 134 7.75 44.11 6.68
C VAL A 134 8.59 45.33 6.33
N ALA A 135 7.99 46.22 5.54
CA ALA A 135 8.54 47.56 5.33
C ALA A 135 8.67 48.27 6.70
N THR A 136 9.90 48.67 7.04
CA THR A 136 10.21 49.33 8.32
C THR A 136 10.05 50.84 8.15
N ALA A 137 9.06 51.44 8.81
CA ALA A 137 8.94 52.88 8.92
C ALA A 137 9.97 53.44 9.94
N PRO A 138 10.43 54.70 9.77
CA PRO A 138 11.40 55.32 10.67
C PRO A 138 10.72 55.58 12.03
N GLY A 139 11.00 54.72 12.99
CA GLY A 139 10.36 54.76 14.32
C GLY A 139 10.34 53.41 15.06
N GLY A 140 10.76 52.32 14.43
CA GLY A 140 11.03 51.05 15.14
C GLY A 140 9.81 50.23 15.56
N GLY A 141 8.59 50.63 15.17
CA GLY A 141 7.40 49.82 15.31
C GLY A 141 7.04 49.14 13.98
N ARG A 142 6.88 47.81 13.99
CA ARG A 142 6.36 47.03 12.87
C ARG A 142 4.86 46.83 13.09
N TYR A 143 4.02 47.44 12.25
CA TYR A 143 2.57 47.28 12.29
C TYR A 143 2.06 46.82 10.92
N TRP A 144 1.07 45.95 10.91
CA TRP A 144 0.26 45.69 9.72
C TRP A 144 -0.75 46.83 9.57
N SER A 145 -0.86 47.42 8.38
CA SER A 145 -1.94 48.35 8.06
C SER A 145 -3.11 47.56 7.51
N VAL A 146 -4.08 47.25 8.37
CA VAL A 146 -5.40 46.77 7.95
C VAL A 146 -6.11 47.95 7.28
N PRO A 147 -6.59 47.83 6.03
CA PRO A 147 -7.38 48.90 5.41
C PRO A 147 -8.61 49.19 6.29
N PRO A 148 -8.96 50.46 6.55
CA PRO A 148 -9.98 50.80 7.53
C PRO A 148 -11.35 50.31 7.04
N GLY A 149 -11.82 49.21 7.64
CA GLY A 149 -13.23 48.88 7.76
C GLY A 149 -13.75 49.56 9.03
N GLU A 150 -14.86 50.29 8.90
CA GLU A 150 -15.51 51.00 10.00
C GLU A 150 -15.94 50.03 11.11
N GLY A 151 -15.39 50.17 12.32
CA GLY A 151 -15.90 49.47 13.50
C GLY A 151 -14.89 49.20 14.61
N GLU A 152 -14.99 50.03 15.65
CA GLU A 152 -14.62 49.76 17.05
C GLU A 152 -13.18 50.03 17.53
N GLU A 153 -13.13 50.79 18.63
CA GLU A 153 -11.96 51.38 19.28
C GLU A 153 -11.27 50.35 20.20
N GLY A 154 -10.04 50.00 19.84
CA GLY A 154 -8.87 49.90 20.73
C GLY A 154 -8.84 48.91 21.90
N GLU A 155 -8.08 47.83 21.73
CA GLU A 155 -7.14 47.32 22.74
C GLU A 155 -5.77 47.06 22.07
N GLU A 156 -4.69 47.27 22.84
CA GLU A 156 -3.31 47.31 22.37
C GLU A 156 -2.89 46.01 21.67
N GLY A 157 -2.28 46.17 20.48
CA GLY A 157 -1.98 45.08 19.56
C GLY A 157 -1.15 43.95 20.17
N GLU A 158 -1.81 42.84 20.43
CA GLU A 158 -1.22 41.59 20.88
C GLU A 158 -0.87 40.71 19.66
N ALA A 159 0.34 40.16 19.67
CA ALA A 159 0.98 39.62 18.48
C ALA A 159 0.22 38.42 17.90
N VAL A 160 -0.25 38.59 16.66
CA VAL A 160 -1.05 37.59 15.95
C VAL A 160 -0.19 36.39 15.58
N ALA A 161 -0.74 35.28 15.99
CA ALA A 161 -0.25 33.96 15.79
C ALA A 161 -0.48 33.38 14.40
N VAL A 162 0.41 33.68 13.44
CA VAL A 162 0.34 33.02 12.12
C VAL A 162 1.03 31.65 12.20
N GLU A 163 0.21 30.59 12.13
CA GLU A 163 0.59 29.22 11.80
C GLU A 163 1.75 29.22 10.79
N ALA A 164 2.77 28.38 10.99
CA ALA A 164 3.89 28.28 10.07
C ALA A 164 3.37 27.74 8.74
N LEU A 165 2.87 28.66 7.92
CA LEU A 165 2.44 28.40 6.56
C LEU A 165 3.69 27.89 5.86
N SER A 166 3.71 26.60 5.50
CA SER A 166 4.72 26.04 4.60
C SER A 166 4.49 26.67 3.23
N VAL A 167 4.95 27.90 3.07
CA VAL A 167 4.95 28.61 1.80
C VAL A 167 5.98 27.89 0.94
N PRO A 168 5.62 27.38 -0.25
CA PRO A 168 6.62 26.89 -1.18
C PRO A 168 7.57 28.06 -1.49
N MET A 169 8.81 27.93 -1.04
CA MET A 169 9.86 28.90 -1.24
C MET A 169 10.83 28.33 -2.27
N ARG A 170 11.22 29.15 -3.25
CA ARG A 170 12.30 28.78 -4.16
C ARG A 170 13.59 28.65 -3.35
N ILE A 171 14.27 27.52 -3.47
CA ILE A 171 15.54 27.31 -2.79
C ILE A 171 16.63 28.03 -3.59
N GLU A 172 17.33 28.94 -2.93
CA GLU A 172 18.50 29.65 -3.44
C GLU A 172 19.70 29.29 -2.55
N ALA A 173 20.91 29.14 -3.10
CA ALA A 173 22.03 28.66 -2.29
C ALA A 173 22.46 29.67 -1.22
N ASP A 174 22.01 30.92 -1.32
CA ASP A 174 22.27 32.03 -0.41
C ASP A 174 21.24 32.19 0.73
N LEU A 175 20.26 31.29 0.83
CA LEU A 175 19.30 31.26 1.94
C LEU A 175 19.98 31.34 3.32
N ASP A 176 19.30 31.81 4.35
CA ASP A 176 19.90 31.77 5.69
C ASP A 176 19.99 30.31 6.20
N ASP A 177 21.03 30.00 6.98
CA ASP A 177 21.24 28.66 7.56
C ASP A 177 20.06 28.23 8.45
N ASP A 178 19.39 29.18 9.08
CA ASP A 178 18.19 28.93 9.88
C ASP A 178 17.02 28.44 9.00
N VAL A 179 16.89 28.99 7.78
CA VAL A 179 15.84 28.60 6.83
C VAL A 179 16.14 27.23 6.25
N LEU A 180 17.39 26.98 5.85
CA LEU A 180 17.80 25.65 5.37
C LEU A 180 17.71 24.58 6.47
N GLY A 181 17.98 24.94 7.72
CA GLY A 181 17.83 24.05 8.87
C GLY A 181 16.38 23.67 9.17
N ALA A 182 15.43 24.50 8.74
CA ALA A 182 14.00 24.23 8.85
C ALA A 182 13.42 23.52 7.62
N LEU A 183 14.23 23.23 6.59
CA LEU A 183 13.77 22.55 5.38
C LEU A 183 13.52 21.06 5.67
N GLU A 184 12.25 20.64 5.63
CA GLU A 184 11.87 19.24 5.84
C GLU A 184 11.69 18.46 4.54
N GLU A 185 11.29 19.15 3.47
CA GLU A 185 10.94 18.57 2.18
C GLU A 185 11.46 19.45 1.04
N LEU A 186 12.10 18.81 0.06
CA LEU A 186 12.58 19.39 -1.18
C LEU A 186 11.65 18.95 -2.30
N VAL A 187 10.98 19.90 -2.94
CA VAL A 187 10.13 19.66 -4.10
C VAL A 187 10.86 20.15 -5.35
N LEU A 188 11.10 19.24 -6.29
CA LEU A 188 11.70 19.52 -7.59
C LEU A 188 10.64 19.37 -8.68
N GLU A 189 10.48 20.39 -9.50
CA GLU A 189 9.58 20.39 -10.64
C GLU A 189 10.41 20.31 -11.93
N GLY A 190 10.19 19.26 -12.72
CA GLY A 190 10.84 19.11 -14.03
C GLY A 190 10.07 19.82 -15.14
N GLU A 191 10.74 20.07 -16.27
CA GLU A 191 10.17 20.83 -17.40
C GLU A 191 8.93 20.16 -18.03
N LEU A 192 8.82 18.84 -17.86
CA LEU A 192 7.69 18.05 -18.34
C LEU A 192 6.49 18.08 -17.38
N GLY A 193 6.55 18.88 -16.31
CA GLY A 193 5.52 18.98 -15.28
C GLY A 193 5.53 17.82 -14.29
N GLY A 194 6.59 17.01 -14.27
CA GLY A 194 6.80 15.99 -13.25
C GLY A 194 7.25 16.64 -11.95
N VAL A 195 6.74 16.16 -10.81
CA VAL A 195 7.08 16.67 -9.48
C VAL A 195 7.71 15.55 -8.67
N VAL A 196 8.87 15.81 -8.09
CA VAL A 196 9.58 14.90 -7.19
C VAL A 196 9.68 15.53 -5.82
N SER A 197 9.14 14.85 -4.82
CA SER A 197 9.20 15.29 -3.42
C SER A 197 10.18 14.42 -2.64
N LEU A 198 11.17 15.05 -2.01
CA LEU A 198 12.26 14.39 -1.32
C LEU A 198 12.33 14.87 0.13
N LYS A 199 12.36 13.93 1.08
CA LYS A 199 12.57 14.27 2.48
C LYS A 199 14.02 14.72 2.70
N VAL A 200 14.19 15.87 3.35
CA VAL A 200 15.50 16.42 3.70
C VAL A 200 15.94 15.87 5.04
N LEU A 201 17.18 15.35 5.09
CA LEU A 201 17.83 14.88 6.32
C LEU A 201 18.85 15.88 6.86
N GLY A 202 19.34 16.77 6.00
CA GLY A 202 20.32 17.79 6.34
C GLY A 202 20.84 18.48 5.08
N TYR A 203 21.68 19.48 5.27
CA TYR A 203 22.31 20.22 4.18
C TYR A 203 23.76 20.56 4.50
N SER A 204 24.55 20.85 3.46
CA SER A 204 25.86 21.46 3.59
C SER A 204 26.15 22.37 2.39
N ARG A 205 27.04 23.33 2.58
CA ARG A 205 27.48 24.22 1.49
C ARG A 205 28.94 24.00 1.19
N ALA A 206 29.28 24.01 -0.09
CA ALA A 206 30.65 24.17 -0.53
C ALA A 206 30.76 25.38 -1.44
N SER A 207 31.84 26.14 -1.26
CA SER A 207 32.26 27.10 -2.27
C SER A 207 33.05 26.35 -3.32
N SER A 208 32.74 26.57 -4.60
CA SER A 208 33.56 26.04 -5.70
C SER A 208 35.02 26.46 -5.52
N ARG A 209 35.93 25.54 -5.82
CA ARG A 209 37.37 25.63 -5.54
C ARG A 209 38.06 26.77 -6.30
N ASP A 210 37.43 27.27 -7.35
CA ASP A 210 37.97 28.28 -8.26
C ASP A 210 37.69 29.74 -7.85
N GLY A 211 37.06 29.95 -6.68
CA GLY A 211 37.03 31.26 -6.02
C GLY A 211 36.17 32.33 -6.71
N LEU A 212 35.48 31.97 -7.79
CA LEU A 212 34.53 32.82 -8.51
C LEU A 212 33.11 32.27 -8.30
N SER A 213 32.49 32.79 -7.24
CA SER A 213 31.04 32.94 -7.00
C SER A 213 30.08 31.74 -6.98
N GLU A 214 30.37 30.57 -7.53
CA GLU A 214 29.35 29.50 -7.55
C GLU A 214 29.28 28.81 -6.17
N ARG A 215 28.17 29.04 -5.46
CA ARG A 215 27.83 28.34 -4.23
C ARG A 215 27.01 27.13 -4.59
N VAL A 216 27.44 25.98 -4.09
CA VAL A 216 26.76 24.72 -4.32
C VAL A 216 26.13 24.29 -3.01
N LEU A 217 24.83 23.99 -3.05
CA LEU A 217 24.07 23.48 -1.93
C LEU A 217 23.92 21.96 -2.07
N TYR A 218 24.37 21.24 -1.06
CA TYR A 218 24.22 19.80 -0.96
C TYR A 218 23.09 19.49 0.01
N ILE A 219 22.07 18.78 -0.47
CA ILE A 219 20.90 18.36 0.32
C ILE A 219 20.96 16.85 0.49
N SER A 220 21.14 16.40 1.73
CA SER A 220 21.15 14.99 2.08
C SER A 220 19.73 14.44 2.15
N THR A 221 19.45 13.37 1.42
CA THR A 221 18.16 12.66 1.43
C THR A 221 18.37 11.17 1.75
N PRO A 222 17.33 10.41 2.10
CA PRO A 222 17.45 8.96 2.29
C PRO A 222 17.92 8.19 1.04
N ALA A 223 17.73 8.78 -0.15
CA ALA A 223 17.99 8.14 -1.43
C ALA A 223 19.31 8.58 -2.08
N GLY A 224 20.04 9.51 -1.46
CA GLY A 224 21.26 10.11 -1.99
C GLY A 224 21.43 11.58 -1.60
N GLU A 225 22.48 12.20 -2.10
CA GLU A 225 22.70 13.64 -1.98
C GLU A 225 22.28 14.33 -3.28
N VAL A 226 21.46 15.38 -3.16
CA VAL A 226 21.06 16.24 -4.27
C VAL A 226 21.91 17.51 -4.21
N ILE A 227 22.45 17.89 -5.35
CA ILE A 227 23.33 19.06 -5.50
C ILE A 227 22.52 20.11 -6.25
N LEU A 228 22.44 21.32 -5.72
CA LEU A 228 21.77 22.46 -6.36
C LEU A 228 22.79 23.57 -6.59
N SER A 229 22.85 24.09 -7.82
CA SER A 229 23.60 25.31 -8.16
C SER A 229 22.71 26.55 -8.12
N ASP A 230 23.32 27.73 -8.03
CA ASP A 230 22.62 29.01 -8.14
C ASP A 230 21.96 29.22 -9.52
N ASP A 231 22.49 28.57 -10.55
CA ASP A 231 21.95 28.63 -11.92
C ASP A 231 20.71 27.73 -12.12
N GLY A 232 20.35 26.95 -11.10
CA GLY A 232 19.20 26.05 -11.11
C GLY A 232 19.51 24.66 -11.65
N ASP A 233 20.78 24.34 -11.88
CA ASP A 233 21.19 22.99 -12.27
C ASP A 233 21.07 22.03 -11.08
N VAL A 234 20.61 20.81 -11.38
CA VAL A 234 20.41 19.76 -10.40
C VAL A 234 21.39 18.62 -10.67
N GLY A 235 22.17 18.28 -9.66
CA GLY A 235 23.11 17.16 -9.68
C GLY A 235 22.76 16.15 -8.59
N VAL A 236 23.36 14.97 -8.68
CA VAL A 236 23.23 13.96 -7.63
C VAL A 236 24.57 13.31 -7.35
N SER A 237 24.83 13.03 -6.07
CA SER A 237 26.04 12.36 -5.60
C SER A 237 25.68 11.23 -4.64
N GLY A 238 26.30 10.06 -4.83
CA GLY A 238 26.00 8.86 -4.03
C GLY A 238 24.53 8.42 -4.11
N ALA A 239 23.81 8.83 -5.15
CA ALA A 239 22.39 8.55 -5.32
C ALA A 239 22.12 7.10 -5.71
N SER A 240 21.02 6.56 -5.19
CA SER A 240 20.45 5.30 -5.66
C SER A 240 20.00 5.41 -7.11
N SER A 241 20.03 4.29 -7.85
CA SER A 241 19.50 4.22 -9.22
C SER A 241 18.04 4.65 -9.31
N ASP A 242 17.28 4.45 -8.23
CA ASP A 242 15.87 4.78 -8.17
C ASP A 242 15.65 6.29 -8.10
N LEU A 243 16.49 7.02 -7.36
CA LEU A 243 16.43 8.49 -7.32
C LEU A 243 16.73 9.09 -8.70
N VAL A 244 17.78 8.60 -9.37
CA VAL A 244 18.14 9.03 -10.73
C VAL A 244 16.97 8.81 -11.68
N ALA A 245 16.42 7.59 -11.70
CA ALA A 245 15.27 7.27 -12.56
C ALA A 245 14.02 8.09 -12.23
N MET A 246 13.79 8.45 -10.97
CA MET A 246 12.68 9.31 -10.56
C MET A 246 12.84 10.73 -11.10
N LEU A 247 14.04 11.31 -11.00
CA LEU A 247 14.34 12.66 -11.47
C LEU A 247 14.26 12.75 -13.00
N GLU A 248 14.87 11.80 -13.72
CA GLU A 248 14.79 11.72 -15.18
C GLU A 248 13.34 11.57 -15.66
N ARG A 249 12.55 10.74 -14.97
CA ARG A 249 11.12 10.54 -15.30
C ARG A 249 10.29 11.79 -15.06
N ALA A 250 10.68 12.62 -14.10
CA ALA A 250 10.04 13.92 -13.87
C ALA A 250 10.44 14.96 -14.93
N GLY A 251 11.43 14.66 -15.78
CA GLY A 251 11.97 15.60 -16.75
C GLY A 251 12.94 16.61 -16.13
N ILE A 252 13.65 16.20 -15.07
CA ILE A 252 14.73 16.98 -14.47
C ILE A 252 16.04 16.52 -15.13
N GLU A 253 16.69 17.43 -15.85
CA GLU A 253 18.01 17.15 -16.43
C GLU A 253 19.04 17.10 -15.30
N LEU A 254 19.80 16.00 -15.25
CA LEU A 254 20.85 15.81 -14.27
C LEU A 254 22.19 16.15 -14.89
N GLU A 255 23.01 16.90 -14.16
CA GLU A 255 24.38 17.16 -14.57
C GLU A 255 25.23 15.89 -14.39
N ASP A 256 25.72 15.34 -15.50
CA ASP A 256 26.46 14.06 -15.56
C ASP A 256 27.77 14.06 -14.77
N ASP A 257 28.37 15.24 -14.55
CA ASP A 257 29.61 15.39 -13.80
C ASP A 257 29.37 16.26 -12.56
N PRO A 258 29.22 15.67 -11.35
CA PRO A 258 29.08 16.44 -10.13
C PRO A 258 30.32 17.29 -9.81
N ALA A 259 31.47 17.00 -10.45
CA ALA A 259 32.67 17.84 -10.36
C ALA A 259 32.66 19.02 -11.35
N ALA A 260 31.72 19.04 -12.30
CA ALA A 260 31.56 20.14 -13.26
C ALA A 260 30.75 21.32 -12.71
N PHE A 261 30.03 21.15 -11.60
CA PHE A 261 29.45 22.26 -10.82
C PHE A 261 30.57 23.23 -10.43
N GLY A 262 30.57 24.46 -11.01
CA GLY A 262 31.68 25.41 -10.87
C GLY A 262 32.51 25.68 -12.13
N SER A 263 32.36 24.91 -13.22
CA SER A 263 33.31 24.93 -14.35
C SER A 263 32.73 25.33 -15.71
N ARG A 264 31.40 25.50 -15.83
CA ARG A 264 30.72 25.71 -17.12
C ARG A 264 30.60 27.17 -17.59
N HIS A 265 31.09 28.13 -16.82
CA HIS A 265 31.15 29.54 -17.24
C HIS A 265 32.59 30.07 -17.27
N LEU A 266 33.34 29.63 -18.28
CA LEU A 266 34.51 30.32 -18.83
C LEU A 266 34.41 30.41 -20.35
#